data_AF-A0A822F5S0-F1
#
_entry.id   AF-A0A822F5S0-F1
#
_cell.length_a   1.000
_cell.length_b   1.000
_cell.length_c   1.000
_cell.angle_alpha   90.00
_cell.angle_beta   90.00
_cell.angle_gamma   90.00
#
_symmetry.space_group_name_H-M   'P 1'
#
loop_
_entity.id
_entity.type
_entity.pdbx_description
1 polymer ?
#
loop_
_entity_poly.entity_id
_entity_poly.type
_entity_poly.pdbx_seq_one_letter_code
_entity_poly.pdbx_strand_id
1 'polypeptide(L)'
;SVFKELPPIPVPPRSVIIKRCPPPPEKPRDIIIERWIPYGPPPERRTIVECAPPPIEYPRPFHKIIVCEGVQTRIIRRFENLGITQKNPDAYIARYGSTLLSPTALVQEARRCGVTEDISPPMPLSSMYTT
;
A
#
# COMPACT_ATOMS: atom_id res chain seq x y z
N SER A 1 -37.79 -43.34 -33.46
CA SER A 1 -36.36 -43.00 -33.31
C SER A 1 -35.93 -43.42 -31.92
N VAL A 2 -34.93 -44.29 -31.80
CA VAL A 2 -34.39 -44.73 -30.50
C VAL A 2 -33.31 -43.73 -30.11
N PHE A 3 -33.57 -42.92 -29.08
CA PHE A 3 -32.56 -42.05 -28.50
C PHE A 3 -31.68 -42.88 -27.58
N LYS A 4 -30.37 -42.89 -27.84
CA LYS A 4 -29.38 -43.57 -27.00
C LYS A 4 -28.62 -42.47 -26.26
N GLU A 5 -28.87 -42.31 -24.97
CA GLU A 5 -28.12 -41.38 -24.13
C GLU A 5 -26.68 -41.89 -24.00
N LEU A 6 -25.73 -41.07 -24.41
CA LEU A 6 -24.31 -41.35 -24.22
C LEU A 6 -23.92 -40.95 -22.79
N PRO A 7 -23.03 -41.72 -22.13
CA PRO A 7 -22.52 -41.33 -20.83
C PRO A 7 -21.76 -39.99 -20.93
N PRO A 8 -21.86 -39.14 -19.90
CA PRO A 8 -21.15 -37.86 -19.88
C PRO A 8 -19.64 -38.08 -19.95
N ILE A 9 -18.97 -37.27 -20.77
CA ILE A 9 -17.51 -37.28 -20.90
C ILE A 9 -16.90 -36.94 -19.52
N PRO A 10 -15.91 -37.71 -19.04
CA PRO A 10 -15.26 -37.42 -17.77
C PRO A 10 -14.59 -36.05 -17.82
N VAL A 11 -14.83 -35.24 -16.78
CA VAL A 11 -14.18 -33.93 -16.65
C VAL A 11 -12.66 -34.15 -16.56
N PRO A 12 -11.85 -33.41 -17.34
CA PRO A 12 -10.41 -33.58 -17.31
C PRO A 12 -9.83 -33.31 -15.91
N PRO A 13 -8.74 -34.02 -15.54
CA PRO A 13 -8.06 -33.78 -14.28
C PRO A 13 -7.56 -32.33 -14.19
N ARG A 14 -7.87 -31.65 -13.09
CA ARG A 14 -7.44 -30.27 -12.85
C ARG A 14 -6.22 -30.24 -11.94
N SER A 15 -5.15 -29.59 -12.36
CA SER A 15 -4.08 -29.17 -11.45
C SER A 15 -4.52 -27.90 -10.72
N VAL A 16 -4.57 -27.94 -9.39
CA VAL A 16 -4.90 -26.77 -8.56
C VAL A 16 -3.61 -26.19 -8.00
N ILE A 17 -3.30 -24.94 -8.37
CA ILE A 17 -2.23 -24.16 -7.75
C ILE A 17 -2.89 -23.23 -6.72
N ILE A 18 -2.69 -23.50 -5.44
CA ILE A 18 -3.26 -22.68 -4.35
C ILE A 18 -2.20 -21.67 -3.90
N LYS A 19 -2.40 -20.40 -4.24
CA LYS A 19 -1.59 -19.28 -3.73
C LYS A 19 -2.25 -18.73 -2.46
N ARG A 20 -1.57 -18.84 -1.32
CA ARG A 20 -2.05 -18.28 -0.03
C ARG A 20 -1.49 -16.87 0.15
N CYS A 21 -2.32 -15.86 -0.11
CA CYS A 21 -2.02 -14.46 0.16
C CYS A 21 -2.43 -14.09 1.60
N PRO A 22 -1.83 -13.05 2.21
CA PRO A 22 -2.34 -12.47 3.44
C PRO A 22 -3.81 -12.01 3.26
N PRO A 23 -4.61 -11.96 4.35
CA PRO A 23 -5.99 -11.51 4.26
C PRO A 23 -6.03 -10.08 3.69
N PRO A 24 -6.79 -9.84 2.61
CA PRO A 24 -6.94 -8.50 2.06
C PRO A 24 -7.64 -7.59 3.08
N PRO A 25 -7.47 -6.26 2.97
CA PRO A 25 -8.23 -5.32 3.78
C PRO A 25 -9.74 -5.48 3.53
N GLU A 26 -10.56 -5.06 4.50
CA GLU A 26 -12.02 -5.10 4.39
C GLU A 26 -12.50 -4.35 3.13
N LYS A 27 -13.42 -4.97 2.38
CA LYS A 27 -14.00 -4.34 1.19
C LYS A 27 -14.77 -3.07 1.63
N PRO A 28 -14.59 -1.92 0.96
CA PRO A 28 -15.43 -0.75 1.22
C PRO A 28 -16.90 -1.09 0.99
N ARG A 29 -17.79 -0.40 1.71
CA ARG A 29 -19.25 -0.58 1.54
C ARG A 29 -19.65 -0.15 0.13
N ASP A 30 -20.36 -1.02 -0.58
CA ASP A 30 -20.87 -0.70 -1.90
C ASP A 30 -21.95 0.40 -1.78
N ILE A 31 -21.80 1.49 -2.55
CA ILE A 31 -22.88 2.46 -2.79
C ILE A 31 -23.62 1.97 -4.03
N ILE A 32 -24.79 1.37 -3.82
CA ILE A 32 -25.64 0.90 -4.91
C ILE A 32 -26.41 2.11 -5.47
N ILE A 33 -26.07 2.53 -6.69
CA ILE A 33 -26.84 3.51 -7.44
C ILE A 33 -27.68 2.73 -8.46
N GLU A 34 -28.94 2.51 -8.12
CA GLU A 34 -29.88 1.84 -9.03
C GLU A 34 -30.30 2.79 -10.14
N ARG A 35 -29.70 2.61 -11.32
CA ARG A 35 -30.18 3.22 -12.55
C ARG A 35 -31.12 2.24 -13.25
N TRP A 36 -32.41 2.56 -13.23
CA TRP A 36 -33.43 1.83 -13.98
C TRP A 36 -33.16 1.98 -15.48
N ILE A 37 -32.70 0.92 -16.13
CA ILE A 37 -32.56 0.84 -17.58
C ILE A 37 -33.79 0.08 -18.11
N PRO A 38 -34.52 0.60 -19.11
CA PRO A 38 -35.66 -0.10 -19.69
C PRO A 38 -35.20 -1.40 -20.37
N TYR A 39 -35.96 -2.47 -20.14
CA TYR A 39 -35.72 -3.76 -20.75
C TYR A 39 -35.89 -3.67 -22.27
N GLY A 40 -34.80 -3.86 -23.01
CA GLY A 40 -34.88 -4.09 -24.45
C GLY A 40 -35.50 -5.46 -24.76
N PRO A 41 -35.97 -5.68 -26.00
CA PRO A 41 -36.52 -6.96 -26.41
C PRO A 41 -35.47 -8.08 -26.25
N PRO A 42 -35.89 -9.30 -25.86
CA PRO A 42 -34.98 -10.41 -25.65
C PRO A 42 -34.28 -10.79 -26.96
N PRO A 43 -32.94 -10.96 -26.96
CA PRO A 43 -32.21 -11.38 -28.15
C PRO A 43 -32.54 -12.84 -28.50
N GLU A 44 -32.80 -13.09 -29.78
CA GLU A 44 -33.01 -14.43 -30.32
C GLU A 44 -31.70 -15.24 -30.24
N ARG A 45 -31.68 -16.26 -29.38
CA ARG A 45 -30.50 -17.11 -29.16
C ARG A 45 -30.40 -18.11 -30.30
N ARG A 46 -29.31 -18.05 -31.07
CA ARG A 46 -28.98 -19.07 -32.07
C ARG A 46 -28.34 -20.28 -31.39
N THR A 47 -28.91 -21.46 -31.62
CA THR A 47 -28.34 -22.74 -31.18
C THR A 47 -27.23 -23.14 -32.16
N ILE A 48 -25.98 -23.06 -31.71
CA ILE A 48 -24.83 -23.60 -32.45
C ILE A 48 -24.66 -25.04 -31.99
N VAL A 49 -24.75 -26.00 -32.92
CA VAL A 49 -24.49 -27.41 -32.66
C VAL A 49 -23.05 -27.69 -33.10
N GLU A 50 -22.15 -27.82 -32.14
CA GLU A 50 -20.75 -28.21 -32.39
C GLU A 50 -20.56 -29.70 -32.11
N CYS A 51 -19.88 -30.40 -33.01
CA CYS A 51 -19.49 -31.79 -32.80
C CYS A 51 -18.35 -31.87 -31.76
N ALA A 52 -18.42 -32.87 -30.88
CA ALA A 52 -17.42 -33.05 -29.83
C ALA A 52 -16.03 -33.35 -30.42
N PRO A 53 -14.95 -32.71 -29.91
CA PRO A 53 -13.58 -33.03 -30.31
C PRO A 53 -13.17 -34.45 -29.87
N PRO A 54 -12.15 -35.05 -30.49
CA PRO A 54 -11.65 -36.38 -30.14
C PRO A 54 -11.09 -36.43 -28.70
N PRO A 55 -11.00 -37.63 -28.09
CA PRO A 55 -10.49 -37.78 -26.74
C PRO A 55 -9.04 -37.30 -26.63
N ILE A 56 -8.78 -36.37 -25.72
CA ILE A 56 -7.44 -35.86 -25.40
C ILE A 56 -6.97 -36.58 -24.13
N GLU A 57 -5.76 -37.15 -24.15
CA GLU A 57 -5.13 -37.68 -22.93
C GLU A 57 -4.56 -36.52 -22.10
N TYR A 58 -4.97 -36.44 -20.84
CA TYR A 58 -4.52 -35.40 -19.93
C TYR A 58 -3.38 -35.92 -19.04
N PRO A 59 -2.34 -35.11 -18.79
CA PRO A 59 -1.30 -35.46 -17.83
C PRO A 59 -1.92 -35.64 -16.43
N ARG A 60 -1.32 -36.55 -15.63
CA ARG A 60 -1.80 -36.77 -14.25
C ARG A 60 -1.71 -35.47 -13.45
N PRO A 61 -2.78 -35.05 -12.76
CA PRO A 61 -2.77 -33.85 -11.95
C PRO A 61 -1.88 -34.09 -10.73
N PHE A 62 -1.10 -33.08 -10.36
CA PHE A 62 -0.39 -33.07 -9.09
C PHE A 62 -0.52 -31.70 -8.43
N HIS A 63 -0.58 -31.70 -7.11
CA HIS A 63 -0.80 -30.49 -6.33
C HIS A 63 0.53 -29.79 -6.04
N LYS A 64 0.63 -28.50 -6.37
CA LYS A 64 1.76 -27.64 -5.97
C LYS A 64 1.25 -26.57 -4.99
N ILE A 65 1.82 -26.56 -3.79
CA ILE A 65 1.58 -25.51 -2.78
C ILE A 65 2.78 -24.56 -2.83
N ILE A 66 2.55 -23.29 -3.17
CA ILE A 66 3.59 -22.25 -3.15
C ILE A 66 3.30 -21.35 -1.95
N VAL A 67 4.19 -21.39 -0.96
CA VAL A 67 4.14 -20.54 0.23
C VAL A 67 5.08 -19.35 -0.01
N CYS A 68 4.52 -18.16 -0.16
CA CYS A 68 5.32 -16.93 -0.23
C CYS A 68 5.60 -16.44 1.20
N GLU A 69 6.87 -16.34 1.58
CA GLU A 69 7.27 -15.71 2.84
C GLU A 69 7.12 -14.18 2.78
N GLY A 70 6.87 -13.56 3.93
CA GLY A 70 6.80 -12.10 4.04
C GLY A 70 8.18 -11.45 3.84
N VAL A 71 8.18 -10.20 3.35
CA VAL A 71 9.42 -9.44 3.15
C VAL A 71 10.12 -9.20 4.49
N GLN A 72 11.29 -9.79 4.68
CA GLN A 72 12.13 -9.50 5.85
C GLN A 72 12.83 -8.16 5.65
N THR A 73 12.40 -7.13 6.38
CA THR A 73 13.04 -5.82 6.37
C THR A 73 13.99 -5.69 7.55
N ARG A 74 15.23 -5.24 7.28
CA ARG A 74 16.23 -4.93 8.31
C ARG A 74 16.39 -3.42 8.39
N ILE A 75 15.99 -2.83 9.52
CA ILE A 75 16.17 -1.40 9.78
C ILE A 75 17.62 -1.19 10.24
N ILE A 76 18.45 -0.57 9.40
CA ILE A 76 19.82 -0.17 9.75
C ILE A 76 19.79 1.32 10.12
N ARG A 77 19.94 1.63 11.41
CA ARG A 77 20.13 3.01 11.86
C ARG A 77 21.59 3.38 11.70
N ARG A 78 21.89 4.29 10.77
CA ARG A 78 23.23 4.85 10.56
C ARG A 78 23.25 6.28 11.11
N PHE A 79 24.13 6.53 12.07
CA PHE A 79 24.38 7.88 12.58
C PHE A 79 25.63 8.41 11.89
N GLU A 80 25.47 9.40 11.04
CA GLU A 80 26.58 10.09 10.39
C GLU A 80 26.80 11.45 11.07
N ASN A 81 28.05 11.79 11.36
CA ASN A 81 28.39 13.12 11.85
C ASN A 81 28.37 14.08 10.66
N LEU A 82 27.29 14.86 10.53
CA LEU A 82 27.08 15.81 9.43
C LEU A 82 27.93 17.10 9.57
N GLY A 83 29.01 17.07 10.36
CA GLY A 83 29.99 18.16 10.41
C GLY A 83 29.77 19.14 11.56
N ILE A 84 29.75 18.65 12.81
CA ILE A 84 29.87 19.54 13.98
C ILE A 84 31.27 20.15 13.96
N THR A 85 31.37 21.45 13.65
CA THR A 85 32.64 22.17 13.64
C THR A 85 32.65 23.16 14.79
N GLN A 86 33.67 23.10 15.66
CA GLN A 86 33.80 24.04 16.76
C GLN A 86 34.06 25.45 16.20
N LYS A 87 33.24 26.42 16.60
CA LYS A 87 33.36 27.83 16.18
C LYS A 87 33.39 28.73 17.40
N ASN A 88 34.19 29.79 17.30
CA ASN A 88 34.19 30.86 18.31
C ASN A 88 32.86 31.64 18.19
N PRO A 89 32.10 31.79 19.29
CA PRO A 89 30.80 32.45 19.27
C PRO A 89 30.90 33.93 18.89
N ASP A 90 31.92 34.66 19.35
CA ASP A 90 32.09 36.08 19.06
C ASP A 90 32.36 36.30 17.57
N ALA A 91 33.20 35.46 16.97
CA ALA A 91 33.48 35.50 15.53
C ALA A 91 32.24 35.14 14.70
N TYR A 92 31.38 34.24 15.20
CA TYR A 92 30.14 33.86 14.54
C TYR A 92 29.12 35.01 14.58
N ILE A 93 28.95 35.65 15.74
CA ILE A 93 28.05 36.80 15.90
C ILE A 93 28.54 37.99 15.07
N ALA A 94 29.86 38.27 15.04
CA ALA A 94 30.41 39.34 14.22
C ALA A 94 30.14 39.13 12.72
N ARG A 95 30.14 37.88 12.25
CA ARG A 95 29.95 37.56 10.83
C ARG A 95 28.48 37.42 10.43
N TYR A 96 27.63 36.86 11.28
CA TYR A 96 26.25 36.48 10.93
C TYR A 96 25.18 37.10 11.83
N GLY A 97 25.56 37.86 12.85
CA GLY A 97 24.64 38.37 13.88
C GLY A 97 23.48 39.19 13.33
N SER A 98 23.69 39.92 12.24
CA SER A 98 22.63 40.68 11.54
C SER A 98 21.59 39.80 10.86
N THR A 99 21.89 38.53 10.60
CA THR A 99 20.99 37.55 9.97
C THR A 99 20.32 36.65 11.01
N LEU A 100 20.74 36.69 12.27
CA LEU A 100 20.18 35.84 13.32
C LEU A 100 18.81 36.35 13.76
N LEU A 101 17.83 35.45 13.75
CA LEU A 101 16.51 35.73 14.30
C LEU A 101 16.52 35.54 15.82
N SER A 102 15.76 36.37 16.52
CA SER A 102 15.46 36.11 17.93
C SER A 102 14.69 34.77 18.06
N PRO A 103 14.78 34.06 19.19
CA PRO A 103 14.06 32.80 19.37
C PRO A 103 12.56 32.91 19.09
N THR A 104 11.95 34.04 19.48
CA THR A 104 10.53 34.32 19.23
C THR A 104 10.24 34.57 17.74
N ALA A 105 11.09 35.34 17.04
CA ALA A 105 10.94 35.59 15.61
C ALA A 105 11.18 34.33 14.77
N LEU A 106 12.11 33.47 15.19
CA LEU A 106 12.39 32.18 14.55
C LEU A 106 11.16 31.27 14.55
N VAL A 107 10.46 31.17 15.70
CA VAL A 107 9.25 30.34 15.82
C VAL A 107 8.11 30.89 14.94
N GLN A 108 7.97 32.21 14.87
CA GLN A 108 6.97 32.85 13.99
C GLN A 108 7.26 32.55 12.50
N GLU A 109 8.51 32.65 12.09
CA GLU A 109 8.94 32.38 10.72
C GLU A 109 8.80 30.89 10.36
N ALA A 110 9.16 29.98 11.27
CA ALA A 110 8.98 28.55 11.08
C ALA A 110 7.50 28.17 10.90
N ARG A 111 6.60 28.79 11.67
CA ARG A 111 5.15 28.62 11.52
C ARG A 111 4.64 29.18 10.19
N ARG A 112 5.16 30.32 9.74
CA ARG A 112 4.86 30.90 8.42
C ARG A 112 5.22 29.94 7.28
N CYS A 113 6.32 29.19 7.43
CA CYS A 113 6.77 28.17 6.49
C CYS A 113 6.05 26.82 6.64
N GLY A 114 5.05 26.69 7.52
CA GLY A 114 4.23 25.49 7.68
C GLY A 114 4.82 24.40 8.59
N VAL A 115 5.85 24.71 9.39
CA VAL A 115 6.38 23.78 10.38
C VAL A 115 5.41 23.70 11.57
N THR A 116 4.84 22.53 11.81
CA THR A 116 3.82 22.27 12.86
C THR A 116 4.36 21.55 14.09
N GLU A 117 5.66 21.23 14.12
CA GLU A 117 6.28 20.57 15.27
C GLU A 117 6.30 21.49 16.51
N ASP A 118 6.30 20.90 17.71
CA ASP A 118 6.40 21.63 18.97
C ASP A 118 7.83 22.18 19.14
N ILE A 119 8.07 23.36 18.58
CA ILE A 119 9.28 24.15 18.76
C ILE A 119 9.06 25.07 19.96
N SER A 120 8.80 24.48 21.14
CA SER A 120 8.78 25.25 22.37
C SER A 120 10.20 25.70 22.71
N PRO A 121 10.44 27.00 22.94
CA PRO A 121 11.76 27.47 23.35
C PRO A 121 12.11 26.83 24.70
N PRO A 122 13.37 26.41 24.93
CA PRO A 122 13.78 25.93 26.23
C PRO A 122 13.51 27.04 27.27
N MET A 123 12.84 26.66 28.36
CA MET A 123 12.56 27.57 29.46
C MET A 123 13.86 28.26 29.92
N PRO A 124 13.86 29.58 30.12
CA PRO A 124 15.04 30.28 30.59
C PRO A 124 15.44 29.73 31.96
N LEU A 125 16.71 29.31 32.09
CA LEU A 125 17.33 28.82 33.35
C LEU A 125 17.22 29.81 34.53
N SER A 126 16.77 31.04 34.29
CA SER A 126 16.61 32.10 35.29
C SER A 126 15.42 31.90 36.24
N SER A 127 14.55 30.91 36.03
CA SER A 127 13.41 30.63 36.94
C SER A 127 13.67 29.50 37.95
N MET A 128 14.89 28.94 38.01
CA MET A 128 15.21 27.83 38.93
C MET A 128 15.81 28.28 40.28
N TYR A 129 15.99 29.59 40.52
CA TYR A 129 16.60 30.11 41.75
C TYR A 129 15.82 31.30 42.34
N THR A 130 14.53 31.11 42.63
CA THR A 130 13.80 31.97 43.57
C THR A 130 13.17 31.07 44.62
N THR A 131 13.84 31.00 45.78
CA THR A 131 13.29 30.56 47.07
C THR A 131 12.46 31.68 47.66
#